data_AF-A0A3D0JW02-F1
#
_entry.id   AF-A0A3D0JW02-F1
#
_cell.length_a   1.000
_cell.length_b   1.000
_cell.length_c   1.000
_cell.angle_alpha   90.00
_cell.angle_beta   90.00
_cell.angle_gamma   90.00
#
_symmetry.space_group_name_H-M   'P 1'
#
loop_
_entity.id
_entity.type
_entity.pdbx_description
1 polymer ?
#
loop_
_entity_poly.entity_id
_entity_poly.type
_entity_poly.pdbx_seq_one_letter_code
_entity_poly.pdbx_strand_id
1 'polypeptide(L)'
;MDATALKHPEQAEEAKDELALTLDEYTEIMHEIEEQPKWRSTADKEMDYADGNQLDGELLARQRALGIPPAVENLIGPALLSIRGYESATRTDWRVTPDGEVGGQDVADALNYKLNQAERHAKADDACSDAFQPHIAVGLGWVEVKRESDPFKYPYRCSVVHRTEIHWDFSAIEKDLSDPRWLP
;
A
#
# COMPACT_ATOMS: atom_id res chain seq x y z
N MET A 1 63.75 8.45 15.90
CA MET A 1 62.49 9.20 15.82
C MET A 1 62.14 9.25 14.36
N ASP A 2 61.03 8.64 13.97
CA ASP A 2 60.15 9.16 12.92
C ASP A 2 58.92 8.25 12.89
N ALA A 3 57.87 8.74 13.55
CA ALA A 3 56.57 8.12 13.58
C ALA A 3 56.01 8.14 12.16
N THR A 4 55.78 6.96 11.61
CA THR A 4 55.14 6.77 10.31
C THR A 4 53.76 7.42 10.36
N ALA A 5 53.62 8.54 9.65
CA ALA A 5 52.36 9.25 9.49
C ALA A 5 51.36 8.32 8.78
N LEU A 6 50.37 7.84 9.53
CA LEU A 6 49.15 7.27 8.98
C LEU A 6 48.45 8.39 8.19
N LYS A 7 48.64 8.41 6.87
CA LYS A 7 47.79 9.16 5.95
C LYS A 7 46.37 8.63 6.13
N HIS A 8 45.51 9.43 6.77
CA HIS A 8 44.07 9.26 6.63
C HIS A 8 43.76 9.30 5.13
N PRO A 9 42.96 8.38 4.58
CA PRO A 9 42.54 8.49 3.20
C PRO A 9 41.81 9.82 3.06
N GLU A 10 42.30 10.64 2.12
CA GLU A 10 41.63 11.85 1.67
C GLU A 10 40.18 11.50 1.40
N GLN A 11 39.30 12.33 1.96
CA GLN A 11 37.85 12.27 1.80
C GLN A 11 37.54 12.05 0.33
N ALA A 12 37.01 10.87 0.00
CA ALA A 12 36.36 10.66 -1.27
C ALA A 12 35.26 11.71 -1.35
N GLU A 13 35.38 12.63 -2.30
CA GLU A 13 34.37 13.62 -2.62
C GLU A 13 33.11 12.82 -2.99
N GLU A 14 32.19 12.68 -2.03
CA GLU A 14 30.92 12.00 -2.22
C GLU A 14 30.23 12.69 -3.40
N ALA A 15 30.08 11.96 -4.50
CA ALA A 15 29.23 12.39 -5.59
C ALA A 15 27.86 12.68 -4.97
N LYS A 16 27.51 13.96 -4.84
CA LYS A 16 26.18 14.36 -4.38
C LYS A 16 25.19 13.77 -5.35
N ASP A 17 24.50 12.72 -4.91
CA ASP A 17 23.38 12.17 -5.63
C ASP A 17 22.35 13.30 -5.75
N GLU A 18 22.09 13.75 -6.97
CA GLU A 18 21.16 14.85 -7.27
C GLU A 18 19.72 14.50 -6.83
N LEU A 19 19.44 13.23 -6.55
CA LEU A 19 18.18 12.70 -6.03
C LEU A 19 18.20 12.46 -4.51
N ALA A 20 19.31 12.77 -3.82
CA ALA A 20 19.37 12.63 -2.37
C ALA A 20 18.50 13.71 -1.70
N LEU A 21 17.57 13.25 -0.88
CA LEU A 21 16.71 14.11 -0.07
C LEU A 21 17.58 14.95 0.89
N THR A 22 17.42 16.26 0.83
CA THR A 22 18.08 17.17 1.76
C THR A 22 17.47 17.06 3.16
N LEU A 23 18.22 17.47 4.19
CA LEU A 23 17.70 17.48 5.56
C LEU A 23 16.46 18.36 5.70
N ASP A 24 16.44 19.50 5.00
CA ASP A 24 15.32 20.44 5.03
C ASP A 24 14.07 19.83 4.40
N GLU A 25 14.20 19.19 3.22
CA GLU A 25 13.08 18.46 2.57
C GLU A 25 12.57 17.31 3.42
N TYR A 26 13.46 16.52 4.04
CA TYR A 26 13.06 15.45 4.95
C TYR A 26 12.28 15.99 6.16
N THR A 27 12.73 17.11 6.73
CA THR A 27 12.09 17.74 7.89
C THR A 27 10.71 18.29 7.50
N GLU A 28 10.59 18.87 6.31
CA GLU A 28 9.31 19.33 5.75
C GLU A 28 8.33 18.16 5.58
N ILE A 29 8.77 17.05 4.98
CA ILE A 29 7.94 15.83 4.83
C ILE A 29 7.46 15.31 6.19
N MET A 30 8.33 15.28 7.20
CA MET A 30 7.95 14.84 8.55
C MET A 30 6.91 15.78 9.20
N HIS A 31 7.08 17.09 9.04
CA HIS A 31 6.08 18.06 9.51
C HIS A 31 4.74 17.91 8.77
N GLU A 32 4.76 17.73 7.45
CA GLU A 32 3.54 17.48 6.66
C GLU A 32 2.81 16.23 7.15
N ILE A 33 3.55 15.15 7.45
CA ILE A 33 3.00 13.92 8.02
C ILE A 33 2.30 14.17 9.37
N GLU A 34 2.92 14.97 10.26
CA GLU A 34 2.36 15.31 11.57
C GLU A 34 1.10 16.18 11.46
N GLU A 35 1.03 17.06 10.46
CA GLU A 35 -0.11 17.95 10.20
C GLU A 35 -1.28 17.26 9.49
N GLN A 36 -1.11 16.02 9.01
CA GLN A 36 -2.19 15.26 8.38
C GLN A 36 -3.42 15.16 9.30
N PRO A 37 -4.64 15.24 8.75
CA PRO A 37 -5.86 15.06 9.52
C PRO A 37 -5.86 13.68 10.19
N LYS A 38 -6.56 13.55 11.33
CA LYS A 38 -6.66 12.29 12.09
C LYS A 38 -7.61 11.28 11.41
N TRP A 39 -7.37 10.99 10.14
CA TRP A 39 -8.16 10.06 9.34
C TRP A 39 -7.96 8.61 9.81
N ARG A 40 -6.76 8.27 10.31
CA ARG A 40 -6.42 6.91 10.76
C ARG A 40 -7.35 6.40 11.87
N SER A 41 -7.64 7.23 12.88
CA SER A 41 -8.56 6.85 13.96
C SER A 41 -9.99 6.59 13.47
N THR A 42 -10.43 7.31 12.44
CA THR A 42 -11.74 7.08 11.82
C THR A 42 -11.72 5.77 11.03
N ALA A 43 -10.68 5.55 10.23
CA ALA A 43 -10.51 4.32 9.47
C ALA A 43 -10.40 3.07 10.37
N ASP A 44 -9.72 3.17 11.51
CA ASP A 44 -9.64 2.08 12.49
C ASP A 44 -11.02 1.72 13.04
N LYS A 45 -11.82 2.73 13.38
CA LYS A 45 -13.20 2.53 13.84
C LYS A 45 -14.10 1.93 12.75
N GLU A 46 -13.94 2.36 11.51
CA GLU A 46 -14.68 1.80 10.37
C GLU A 46 -14.34 0.32 10.13
N MET A 47 -13.06 -0.04 10.27
CA MET A 47 -12.62 -1.44 10.22
C MET A 47 -13.14 -2.26 11.40
N ASP A 48 -13.12 -1.72 12.63
CA ASP A 48 -13.74 -2.37 13.79
C ASP A 48 -15.22 -2.68 13.53
N TYR A 49 -15.93 -1.76 12.88
CA TYR A 49 -17.34 -1.94 12.55
C TYR A 49 -17.55 -3.01 11.48
N ALA A 50 -16.66 -3.09 10.49
CA ALA A 50 -16.64 -4.15 9.48
C ALA A 50 -16.43 -5.54 10.11
N ASP A 51 -15.50 -5.64 11.07
CA ASP A 51 -15.18 -6.87 11.79
C ASP A 51 -16.22 -7.24 12.86
N GLY A 52 -17.21 -6.38 13.10
CA GLY A 52 -18.31 -6.61 14.05
C GLY A 52 -18.01 -6.14 15.49
N ASN A 53 -16.87 -5.48 15.70
CA ASN A 53 -16.50 -4.83 16.96
C ASN A 53 -17.15 -3.44 17.08
N GLN A 54 -18.49 -3.41 17.13
CA GLN A 54 -19.26 -2.16 17.07
C GLN A 54 -19.56 -1.53 18.43
N LEU A 55 -19.35 -2.27 19.53
CA LEU A 55 -19.68 -1.83 20.88
C LEU A 55 -18.44 -1.29 21.59
N ASP A 56 -18.55 -0.07 22.08
CA ASP A 56 -17.52 0.53 22.91
C ASP A 56 -17.38 -0.21 24.26
N GLY A 57 -16.17 -0.25 24.79
CA GLY A 57 -15.84 -0.93 26.05
C GLY A 57 -16.61 -0.35 27.25
N GLU A 58 -16.85 0.96 27.27
CA GLU A 58 -17.64 1.61 28.31
C GLU A 58 -19.12 1.17 28.26
N LEU A 59 -19.67 1.03 27.05
CA LEU A 59 -21.03 0.56 26.83
C LEU A 59 -21.17 -0.91 27.26
N LEU A 60 -20.20 -1.75 26.91
CA LEU A 60 -20.13 -3.15 27.35
C LEU A 60 -20.05 -3.28 28.88
N ALA A 61 -19.26 -2.42 29.54
CA ALA A 61 -19.17 -2.40 31.00
C ALA A 61 -20.50 -2.01 31.66
N ARG A 62 -21.20 -1.01 31.12
CA ARG A 62 -22.54 -0.60 31.59
C ARG A 62 -23.59 -1.69 31.37
N GLN A 63 -23.61 -2.32 30.20
CA GLN A 63 -24.52 -3.44 29.91
C GLN A 63 -24.29 -4.60 30.89
N ARG A 64 -23.02 -4.92 31.18
CA ARG A 64 -22.66 -5.95 32.17
C ARG A 64 -23.15 -5.59 33.57
N ALA A 65 -23.00 -4.34 34.01
CA ALA A 65 -23.50 -3.88 35.31
C ALA A 65 -25.03 -3.95 35.43
N LEU A 66 -25.74 -3.75 34.32
CA LEU A 66 -27.21 -3.84 34.24
C LEU A 66 -27.72 -5.27 33.97
N GLY A 67 -26.84 -6.24 33.75
CA GLY A 67 -27.20 -7.62 33.40
C GLY A 67 -27.80 -7.79 32.00
N ILE A 68 -27.59 -6.81 31.11
CA ILE A 68 -28.06 -6.85 29.72
C ILE A 68 -27.00 -7.59 28.89
N PRO A 69 -27.35 -8.69 28.18
CA PRO A 69 -26.42 -9.34 27.28
C PRO A 69 -26.10 -8.43 26.09
N PRO A 70 -24.82 -8.30 25.70
CA PRO A 70 -24.47 -7.53 24.50
C PRO A 70 -25.00 -8.24 23.26
N ALA A 71 -25.72 -7.49 22.42
CA ALA A 71 -26.20 -7.95 21.12
C ALA A 71 -25.66 -7.02 20.03
N VAL A 72 -25.07 -7.60 18.99
CA VAL A 72 -24.58 -6.88 17.82
C VAL A 72 -25.17 -7.52 16.57
N GLU A 73 -25.88 -6.72 15.78
CA GLU A 73 -26.39 -7.13 14.47
C GLU A 73 -25.50 -6.50 13.39
N ASN A 74 -24.43 -7.19 13.01
CA ASN A 74 -23.48 -6.69 12.02
C ASN A 74 -24.06 -6.84 10.59
N LEU A 75 -24.60 -5.75 10.04
CA LEU A 75 -25.05 -5.67 8.64
C LEU A 75 -23.91 -5.29 7.66
N ILE A 76 -22.83 -4.72 8.18
CA ILE A 76 -21.70 -4.21 7.37
C ILE A 76 -20.89 -5.38 6.83
N GLY A 77 -20.50 -6.33 7.69
CA GLY A 77 -19.69 -7.49 7.32
C GLY A 77 -20.28 -8.29 6.13
N PRO A 78 -21.56 -8.70 6.18
CA PRO A 78 -22.21 -9.39 5.06
C PRO A 78 -22.25 -8.57 3.76
N ALA A 79 -22.45 -7.25 3.85
CA ALA A 79 -22.44 -6.37 2.67
C ALA A 79 -21.05 -6.31 2.03
N LEU A 80 -19.98 -6.14 2.83
CA LEU A 80 -18.60 -6.14 2.34
C LEU A 80 -18.22 -7.48 1.72
N LEU A 81 -18.62 -8.60 2.32
CA LEU A 81 -18.38 -9.94 1.77
C LEU A 81 -19.08 -10.13 0.42
N SER A 82 -20.30 -9.61 0.25
CA SER A 82 -21.02 -9.64 -1.02
C SER A 82 -20.27 -8.88 -2.12
N ILE A 83 -19.79 -7.67 -1.80
CA ILE A 83 -19.02 -6.84 -2.74
C ILE A 83 -17.70 -7.51 -3.10
N ARG A 84 -16.99 -8.10 -2.13
CA ARG A 84 -15.74 -8.85 -2.38
C ARG A 84 -16.00 -10.08 -3.26
N GLY A 85 -17.09 -10.81 -3.02
CA GLY A 85 -17.48 -11.93 -3.86
C GLY A 85 -17.78 -11.51 -5.31
N TYR A 86 -18.41 -10.35 -5.49
CA TYR A 86 -18.65 -9.77 -6.81
C TYR A 86 -17.35 -9.35 -7.51
N GLU A 87 -16.44 -8.67 -6.81
CA GLU A 87 -15.11 -8.32 -7.34
C GLU A 87 -14.36 -9.56 -7.81
N SER A 88 -14.24 -10.58 -6.96
CA SER A 88 -13.55 -11.82 -7.30
C SER A 88 -14.15 -12.54 -8.52
N ALA A 89 -15.48 -12.47 -8.71
CA ALA A 89 -16.15 -13.09 -9.85
C ALA A 89 -16.03 -12.28 -11.17
N THR A 90 -15.81 -10.97 -11.08
CA THR A 90 -15.79 -10.05 -12.23
C THR A 90 -14.41 -9.50 -12.55
N ARG A 91 -13.38 -9.83 -11.76
CA ARG A 91 -12.01 -9.40 -11.97
C ARG A 91 -11.53 -9.77 -13.37
N THR A 92 -10.86 -8.80 -14.00
CA THR A 92 -10.27 -8.95 -15.33
C THR A 92 -8.76 -8.82 -15.25
N ASP A 93 -8.05 -9.75 -15.87
CA ASP A 93 -6.59 -9.70 -15.99
C ASP A 93 -6.13 -8.47 -16.78
N TRP A 94 -4.91 -8.01 -16.49
CA TRP A 94 -4.29 -6.92 -17.24
C TRP A 94 -3.95 -7.36 -18.67
N ARG A 95 -4.26 -6.49 -19.64
CA ARG A 95 -3.98 -6.74 -21.04
C ARG A 95 -3.34 -5.55 -21.73
N VAL A 96 -2.16 -5.77 -22.28
CA VAL A 96 -1.47 -4.81 -23.16
C VAL A 96 -2.10 -4.91 -24.55
N THR A 97 -2.55 -3.77 -25.08
CA THR A 97 -3.13 -3.66 -26.43
C THR A 97 -2.27 -2.69 -27.25
N PRO A 98 -1.98 -2.98 -28.53
CA PRO A 98 -1.17 -2.10 -29.35
C PRO A 98 -1.92 -0.82 -29.74
N ASP A 99 -1.18 0.28 -29.89
CA ASP A 99 -1.70 1.60 -30.27
C ASP A 99 -1.79 1.82 -31.80
N GLY A 100 -1.78 0.73 -32.59
CA GLY A 100 -1.99 0.76 -34.05
C GLY A 100 -0.72 0.84 -34.91
N GLU A 101 0.47 0.82 -34.33
CA GLU A 101 1.74 0.76 -35.09
C GLU A 101 1.95 -0.59 -35.79
N VAL A 102 2.63 -0.57 -36.94
CA VAL A 102 2.97 -1.78 -37.71
C VAL A 102 3.94 -2.65 -36.91
N GLY A 103 3.51 -3.86 -36.56
CA GLY A 103 4.28 -4.79 -35.72
C GLY A 103 4.01 -4.66 -34.22
N GLY A 104 3.16 -3.73 -33.79
CA GLY A 104 2.79 -3.56 -32.38
C GLY A 104 2.07 -4.78 -31.79
N GLN A 105 1.37 -5.57 -32.61
CA GLN A 105 0.65 -6.77 -32.16
C GLN A 105 1.61 -7.83 -31.61
N ASP A 106 2.69 -8.14 -32.32
CA ASP A 106 3.67 -9.14 -31.88
C ASP A 106 4.37 -8.71 -30.57
N VAL A 107 4.64 -7.41 -30.43
CA VAL A 107 5.20 -6.83 -29.21
C VAL A 107 4.21 -6.92 -28.06
N ALA A 108 2.95 -6.56 -28.27
CA ALA A 108 1.91 -6.66 -27.26
C ALA A 108 1.70 -8.10 -26.79
N ASP A 109 1.70 -9.07 -27.71
CA ASP A 109 1.56 -10.49 -27.37
C ASP A 109 2.76 -11.01 -26.57
N ALA A 110 3.98 -10.61 -26.93
CA ALA A 110 5.19 -10.93 -26.17
C ALA A 110 5.20 -10.31 -24.77
N LEU A 111 4.71 -9.06 -24.63
CA LEU A 111 4.58 -8.40 -23.34
C LEU A 111 3.50 -9.05 -22.48
N ASN A 112 2.33 -9.36 -23.04
CA ASN A 112 1.27 -10.09 -22.36
C ASN A 112 1.76 -11.46 -21.85
N TYR A 113 2.58 -12.19 -22.62
CA TYR A 113 3.16 -13.45 -22.17
C TYR A 113 4.03 -13.30 -20.92
N LYS A 114 4.83 -12.22 -20.83
CA LYS A 114 5.64 -11.94 -19.64
C LYS A 114 4.81 -11.41 -18.48
N LEU A 115 3.82 -10.56 -18.75
CA LEU A 115 2.93 -9.96 -17.75
C LEU A 115 2.14 -11.04 -17.01
N ASN A 116 1.51 -11.96 -17.76
CA ASN A 116 0.76 -13.08 -17.19
C ASN A 116 1.62 -14.01 -16.33
N GLN A 117 2.91 -14.20 -16.68
CA GLN A 117 3.83 -14.93 -15.82
C GLN A 117 4.16 -14.14 -14.55
N ALA A 118 4.42 -12.84 -14.68
CA ALA A 118 4.75 -11.99 -13.56
C ALA A 118 3.61 -11.91 -12.55
N GLU A 119 2.39 -11.69 -13.01
CA GLU A 119 1.18 -11.63 -12.20
C GLU A 119 0.96 -12.91 -11.38
N ARG A 120 1.04 -14.09 -12.03
CA ARG A 120 0.87 -15.39 -11.36
C ARG A 120 1.97 -15.67 -10.34
N HIS A 121 3.22 -15.39 -10.69
CA HIS A 121 4.36 -15.72 -9.82
C HIS A 121 4.53 -14.72 -8.67
N ALA A 122 4.22 -13.44 -8.90
CA ALA A 122 4.26 -12.39 -7.89
C ALA A 122 3.01 -12.36 -7.00
N LYS A 123 1.97 -13.13 -7.34
CA LYS A 123 0.65 -13.17 -6.67
C LYS A 123 -0.02 -11.80 -6.63
N ALA A 124 0.04 -11.09 -7.75
CA ALA A 124 -0.46 -9.72 -7.80
C ALA A 124 -1.98 -9.65 -7.62
N ASP A 125 -2.70 -10.59 -8.22
CA ASP A 125 -4.15 -10.80 -8.03
C ASP A 125 -4.56 -10.95 -6.57
N ASP A 126 -3.87 -11.81 -5.82
CA ASP A 126 -4.15 -12.04 -4.40
C ASP A 126 -3.93 -10.75 -3.59
N ALA A 127 -2.83 -10.04 -3.87
CA ALA A 127 -2.51 -8.79 -3.20
C ALA A 127 -3.55 -7.69 -3.51
N CYS A 128 -4.03 -7.60 -4.76
CA CYS A 128 -5.09 -6.67 -5.15
C CYS A 128 -6.42 -6.99 -4.45
N SER A 129 -6.81 -8.27 -4.40
CA SER A 129 -8.03 -8.67 -3.69
C SER A 129 -7.94 -8.47 -2.17
N ASP A 130 -6.75 -8.65 -1.58
CA ASP A 130 -6.51 -8.36 -0.16
C ASP A 130 -6.58 -6.85 0.13
N ALA A 131 -6.03 -6.01 -0.76
CA ALA A 131 -6.11 -4.55 -0.65
C ALA A 131 -7.52 -4.01 -0.96
N PHE A 132 -8.33 -4.76 -1.72
CA PHE A 132 -9.71 -4.35 -2.04
C PHE A 132 -10.60 -4.30 -0.80
N GLN A 133 -10.37 -5.17 0.20
CA GLN A 133 -11.15 -5.17 1.44
C GLN A 133 -11.09 -3.84 2.20
N PRO A 134 -9.91 -3.32 2.60
CA PRO A 134 -9.83 -2.02 3.24
C PRO A 134 -10.26 -0.89 2.27
N HIS A 135 -10.08 -1.06 0.96
CA HIS A 135 -10.56 -0.07 -0.01
C HIS A 135 -12.09 0.12 0.04
N ILE A 136 -12.88 -0.96 0.10
CA ILE A 136 -14.34 -0.85 0.22
C ILE A 136 -14.82 -0.50 1.62
N ALA A 137 -14.01 -0.73 2.66
CA ALA A 137 -14.38 -0.47 4.05
C ALA A 137 -14.06 0.98 4.47
N VAL A 138 -12.84 1.45 4.21
CA VAL A 138 -12.32 2.76 4.66
C VAL A 138 -12.00 3.71 3.48
N GLY A 139 -12.14 3.25 2.25
CA GLY A 139 -11.84 4.04 1.04
C GLY A 139 -10.39 3.93 0.55
N LEU A 140 -9.52 3.16 1.20
CA LEU A 140 -8.10 3.07 0.86
C LEU A 140 -7.54 1.65 1.00
N GLY A 141 -6.76 1.22 0.02
CA GLY A 141 -6.02 -0.05 0.04
C GLY A 141 -4.73 0.10 -0.75
N TRP A 142 -3.64 -0.48 -0.24
CA TRP A 142 -2.31 -0.37 -0.83
C TRP A 142 -1.77 -1.73 -1.23
N VAL A 143 -1.19 -1.77 -2.42
CA VAL A 143 -0.39 -2.90 -2.89
C VAL A 143 0.99 -2.38 -3.23
N GLU A 144 1.99 -3.00 -2.63
CA GLU A 144 3.38 -2.72 -2.91
C GLU A 144 3.93 -3.75 -3.89
N VAL A 145 4.63 -3.28 -4.92
CA VAL A 145 5.38 -4.10 -5.86
C VAL A 145 6.86 -3.87 -5.61
N LYS A 146 7.57 -4.89 -5.13
CA LYS A 146 9.00 -4.83 -4.85
C LYS A 146 9.77 -5.92 -5.61
N ARG A 147 11.07 -5.69 -5.79
CA ARG A 147 11.98 -6.75 -6.19
C ARG A 147 12.19 -7.70 -5.01
N GLU A 148 12.16 -8.99 -5.30
CA GLU A 148 12.48 -10.02 -4.32
C GLU A 148 14.00 -10.07 -4.11
N SER A 149 14.41 -10.17 -2.85
CA SER A 149 15.84 -10.22 -2.48
C SER A 149 16.38 -11.65 -2.57
N ASP A 150 15.51 -12.65 -2.45
CA ASP A 150 15.85 -14.05 -2.60
C ASP A 150 16.01 -14.42 -4.09
N PRO A 151 17.22 -14.80 -4.55
CA PRO A 151 17.48 -15.12 -5.95
C PRO A 151 16.81 -16.40 -6.45
N PHE A 152 16.30 -17.26 -5.57
CA PHE A 152 15.60 -18.50 -5.96
C PHE A 152 14.10 -18.31 -6.18
N LYS A 153 13.55 -17.18 -5.73
CA LYS A 153 12.15 -16.83 -5.93
C LYS A 153 11.97 -16.05 -7.23
N TYR A 154 10.71 -15.80 -7.58
CA TYR A 154 10.41 -14.94 -8.69
C TYR A 154 10.93 -13.50 -8.41
N PRO A 155 11.49 -12.78 -9.41
CA PRO A 155 12.15 -11.49 -9.17
C PRO A 155 11.26 -10.38 -8.61
N TYR A 156 9.94 -10.52 -8.73
CA TYR A 156 8.96 -9.55 -8.26
C TYR A 156 8.06 -10.18 -7.20
N ARG A 157 7.69 -9.38 -6.21
CA ARG A 157 6.70 -9.73 -5.19
C ARG A 157 5.67 -8.61 -5.08
N CYS A 158 4.41 -8.99 -5.02
CA CYS A 158 3.32 -8.09 -4.70
C CYS A 158 2.80 -8.41 -3.29
N SER A 159 2.68 -7.41 -2.43
CA SER A 159 2.16 -7.58 -1.08
C SER A 159 1.23 -6.45 -0.70
N VAL A 160 0.15 -6.78 0.02
CA VAL A 160 -0.71 -5.78 0.63
C VAL A 160 0.07 -5.05 1.73
N VAL A 161 -0.08 -3.73 1.77
CA VAL A 161 0.47 -2.90 2.86
C VAL A 161 -0.68 -2.33 3.68
N HIS A 162 -0.54 -2.40 5.00
CA HIS A 162 -1.57 -1.87 5.88
C HIS A 162 -1.61 -0.34 5.80
N ARG A 163 -2.82 0.24 5.84
CA ARG A 163 -3.04 1.70 5.75
C ARG A 163 -2.26 2.54 6.78
N THR A 164 -1.87 1.94 7.91
CA THR A 164 -1.11 2.63 8.97
C THR A 164 0.39 2.67 8.70
N GLU A 165 0.89 1.83 7.80
CA GLU A 165 2.31 1.74 7.45
C GLU A 165 2.68 2.72 6.33
N ILE A 166 1.70 3.20 5.56
CA ILE A 166 1.91 4.15 4.47
C ILE A 166 1.51 5.55 4.91
N HIS A 167 2.38 6.49 4.54
CA HIS A 167 2.10 7.91 4.47
C HIS A 167 2.21 8.31 3.01
N TRP A 168 1.40 9.24 2.55
CA TRP A 168 1.52 9.79 1.20
C TRP A 168 1.34 11.30 1.25
N ASP A 169 1.76 11.97 0.19
CA ASP A 169 1.55 13.40 0.02
C ASP A 169 0.04 13.71 -0.16
N PHE A 170 -0.56 14.36 0.83
CA PHE A 170 -1.98 14.75 0.80
C PHE A 170 -2.26 15.91 -0.18
N SER A 171 -1.21 16.56 -0.71
CA SER A 171 -1.35 17.60 -1.73
C SER A 171 -1.49 17.02 -3.15
N ALA A 172 -1.23 15.72 -3.34
CA ALA A 172 -1.42 15.05 -4.62
C ALA A 172 -2.89 15.12 -5.06
N ILE A 173 -3.11 15.46 -6.33
CA ILE A 173 -4.44 15.65 -6.92
C ILE A 173 -4.82 14.43 -7.76
N GLU A 174 -3.84 13.80 -8.41
CA GLU A 174 -4.09 12.67 -9.28
C GLU A 174 -4.41 11.41 -8.46
N LYS A 175 -5.39 10.64 -8.93
CA LYS A 175 -5.87 9.45 -8.22
C LYS A 175 -4.86 8.31 -8.20
N ASP A 176 -3.97 8.29 -9.19
CA ASP A 176 -2.92 7.29 -9.32
C ASP A 176 -1.64 7.67 -8.57
N LEU A 177 -1.62 8.84 -7.91
CA LEU A 177 -0.44 9.39 -7.27
C LEU A 177 0.75 9.42 -8.22
N SER A 178 0.53 9.91 -9.44
CA SER A 178 1.60 10.23 -10.40
C SER A 178 2.24 11.59 -10.14
N ASP A 179 1.58 12.48 -9.39
CA ASP A 179 2.03 13.82 -9.01
C ASP A 179 2.52 14.05 -7.56
N PRO A 180 2.73 13.03 -6.68
CA PRO A 180 3.13 13.28 -5.31
C PRO A 180 4.58 13.76 -5.25
N ARG A 181 4.88 14.68 -4.33
CA ARG A 181 6.27 15.07 -4.06
C ARG A 181 7.03 13.96 -3.34
N TRP A 182 6.31 13.15 -2.57
CA TRP A 182 6.89 12.06 -1.79
C TRP A 182 5.90 10.91 -1.56
N LEU A 183 6.43 9.70 -1.58
CA LEU A 183 5.80 8.46 -1.15
C LEU A 183 6.93 7.56 -0.60
N PRO A 184 6.87 7.14 0.68
CA PRO A 184 7.94 6.41 1.36
C PRO A 184 8.04 4.94 0.94
#